data_AF-A0A926VKF1-F1
#
_entry.id   AF-A0A926VKF1-F1
#
_cell.length_a   1.000
_cell.length_b   1.000
_cell.length_c   1.000
_cell.angle_alpha   90.00
_cell.angle_beta   90.00
_cell.angle_gamma   90.00
#
_symmetry.space_group_name_H-M   'P 1'
#
loop_
_entity.id
_entity.type
_entity.pdbx_description
1 polymer ?
#
loop_
_entity_poly.entity_id
_entity_poly.type
_entity_poly.pdbx_seq_one_letter_code
_entity_poly.pdbx_strand_id
1 'polypeptide(L)'
;MAEKHDLKSLASAIQSFASSSPFLSYLTELYEKYESVNEGTVANYIPELGKALPEWFGICVATVNGQVFEVGNCNQLFTMESISKPFVYGLALEDYGREYINSKVSVKPIEETLNSIALDEKSKRPYNPIVNAGAIATTDLIKGNGVGARLKRILDMFERYTGRKHDIYMPAFVSDKAYGNRHRAIAYLMLNFGIISEKIDETLDLYFHQSAIQVNAHDLGVMAATLANGGVNPITGERAIDERYVQDVVSVMQTCGMYDSAVEWAYRVGMPAVSGISGGISAVVPGKLGLGVFSPPVDEGGNSIRGMKVCEDISKDFGLHIFNVAQPKHNLKDLIESGESVDDW
;
A
#
# COMPACT_ATOMS: atom_id res chain seq x y z
N MET A 1 6.58 -41.66 -13.21
CA MET A 1 5.11 -41.79 -13.35
C MET A 1 4.36 -41.33 -12.09
N ALA A 2 4.98 -41.35 -10.90
CA ALA A 2 4.38 -40.84 -9.65
C ALA A 2 4.25 -39.30 -9.58
N GLU A 3 5.25 -38.52 -10.03
CA GLU A 3 5.22 -37.04 -10.00
C GLU A 3 4.10 -36.39 -10.82
N LYS A 4 3.73 -36.97 -11.97
CA LYS A 4 2.64 -36.44 -12.82
C LYS A 4 1.24 -36.69 -12.23
N HIS A 5 1.12 -37.66 -11.31
CA HIS A 5 -0.15 -37.98 -10.68
C HIS A 5 -0.46 -37.01 -9.53
N ASP A 6 0.60 -36.52 -8.87
CA ASP A 6 0.55 -35.61 -7.73
C ASP A 6 0.11 -34.20 -8.16
N LEU A 7 0.72 -33.66 -9.22
CA LEU A 7 0.37 -32.36 -9.83
C LEU A 7 -1.08 -32.29 -10.31
N LYS A 8 -1.62 -33.37 -10.87
CA LYS A 8 -3.03 -33.42 -11.30
C LYS A 8 -3.99 -33.46 -10.12
N SER A 9 -3.60 -34.12 -9.02
CA SER A 9 -4.41 -34.16 -7.79
C SER A 9 -4.43 -32.79 -7.11
N LEU A 10 -3.29 -32.09 -7.09
CA LEU A 10 -3.16 -30.74 -6.54
C LEU A 10 -3.95 -29.73 -7.36
N ALA A 11 -3.84 -29.79 -8.70
CA ALA A 11 -4.65 -28.97 -9.59
C ALA A 11 -6.15 -29.25 -9.41
N SER A 12 -6.55 -30.52 -9.28
CA SER A 12 -7.95 -30.89 -9.02
C SER A 12 -8.44 -30.41 -7.64
N ALA A 13 -7.60 -30.39 -6.62
CA ALA A 13 -7.93 -29.91 -5.28
C ALA A 13 -8.05 -28.38 -5.24
N ILE A 14 -7.13 -27.66 -5.88
CA ILE A 14 -7.20 -26.20 -6.07
C ILE A 14 -8.46 -25.83 -6.85
N GLN A 15 -8.77 -26.58 -7.91
CA GLN A 15 -9.96 -26.36 -8.72
C GLN A 15 -11.24 -26.68 -7.95
N SER A 16 -11.24 -27.71 -7.11
CA SER A 16 -12.34 -28.00 -6.17
C SER A 16 -12.53 -26.91 -5.11
N PHE A 17 -11.44 -26.32 -4.60
CA PHE A 17 -11.51 -25.26 -3.59
C PHE A 17 -11.93 -23.91 -4.21
N ALA A 18 -11.42 -23.58 -5.40
CA ALA A 18 -11.89 -22.45 -6.19
C ALA A 18 -13.39 -22.60 -6.54
N SER A 19 -13.84 -23.82 -6.85
CA SER A 19 -15.26 -24.11 -7.11
C SER A 19 -16.16 -23.90 -5.88
N SER A 20 -15.60 -23.94 -4.66
CA SER A 20 -16.34 -23.74 -3.40
C SER A 20 -16.42 -22.28 -2.95
N SER A 21 -15.63 -21.37 -3.53
CA SER A 21 -15.69 -19.93 -3.22
C SER A 21 -15.90 -19.13 -4.52
N PRO A 22 -17.14 -18.66 -4.77
CA PRO A 22 -17.45 -17.86 -5.96
C PRO A 22 -16.60 -16.59 -6.07
N PHE A 23 -16.25 -15.97 -4.93
CA PHE A 23 -15.35 -14.82 -4.91
C PHE A 23 -13.91 -15.17 -5.28
N LEU A 24 -13.38 -16.32 -4.81
CA LEU A 24 -12.05 -16.78 -5.21
C LEU A 24 -11.99 -17.10 -6.71
N SER A 25 -13.05 -17.74 -7.25
CA SER A 25 -13.18 -17.99 -8.70
C SER A 25 -13.14 -16.68 -9.50
N TYR A 26 -13.86 -15.64 -9.06
CA TYR A 26 -13.80 -14.32 -9.68
C TYR A 26 -12.38 -13.72 -9.66
N LEU A 27 -11.66 -13.80 -8.53
CA LEU A 27 -10.27 -13.33 -8.46
C LEU A 27 -9.35 -14.14 -9.38
N THR A 28 -9.56 -15.45 -9.51
CA THR A 28 -8.83 -16.30 -10.47
C THR A 28 -9.07 -15.85 -11.90
N GLU A 29 -10.32 -15.57 -12.29
CA GLU A 29 -10.63 -15.04 -13.63
C GLU A 29 -9.95 -13.70 -13.89
N LEU A 30 -9.92 -12.80 -12.91
CA LEU A 30 -9.18 -11.53 -13.02
C LEU A 30 -7.67 -11.73 -13.14
N TYR A 31 -7.10 -12.64 -12.36
CA TYR A 31 -5.69 -12.99 -12.45
C TYR A 31 -5.35 -13.50 -13.85
N GLU A 32 -6.08 -14.49 -14.36
CA GLU A 32 -5.86 -15.09 -15.69
C GLU A 32 -6.03 -14.06 -16.81
N LYS A 33 -7.02 -13.16 -16.68
CA LYS A 33 -7.26 -12.07 -17.63
C LYS A 33 -6.05 -11.14 -17.78
N TYR A 34 -5.34 -10.86 -16.68
CA TYR A 34 -4.25 -9.88 -16.66
C TYR A 34 -2.85 -10.48 -16.57
N GLU A 35 -2.70 -11.78 -16.35
CA GLU A 35 -1.41 -12.50 -16.28
C GLU A 35 -0.56 -12.31 -17.54
N SER A 36 -1.20 -12.19 -18.71
CA SER A 36 -0.53 -12.01 -20.00
C SER A 36 -0.21 -10.54 -20.35
N VAL A 37 -0.65 -9.57 -19.55
CA VAL A 37 -0.38 -8.15 -19.79
C VAL A 37 1.09 -7.85 -19.47
N ASN A 38 1.89 -7.60 -20.50
CA ASN A 38 3.33 -7.35 -20.38
C ASN A 38 3.70 -5.89 -20.70
N GLU A 39 2.78 -4.97 -20.43
CA GLU A 39 2.99 -3.53 -20.56
C GLU A 39 3.83 -2.98 -19.37
N GLY A 40 4.45 -1.82 -19.56
CA GLY A 40 5.19 -1.12 -18.50
C GLY A 40 6.63 -1.59 -18.33
N THR A 41 7.29 -1.09 -17.29
CA THR A 41 8.70 -1.40 -17.02
C THR A 41 8.94 -1.65 -15.54
N VAL A 42 9.82 -2.59 -15.21
CA VAL A 42 10.27 -2.79 -13.82
C VAL A 42 11.12 -1.59 -13.43
N ALA A 43 10.78 -0.97 -12.29
CA ALA A 43 11.54 0.16 -11.76
C ALA A 43 13.00 -0.22 -11.51
N ASN A 44 13.93 0.63 -11.93
CA ASN A 44 15.37 0.35 -11.90
C ASN A 44 16.22 1.57 -11.52
N TYR A 45 15.63 2.58 -10.88
CA TYR A 45 16.38 3.78 -10.45
C TYR A 45 17.43 3.45 -9.38
N ILE A 46 17.21 2.37 -8.62
CA ILE A 46 18.25 1.65 -7.89
C ILE A 46 18.41 0.23 -8.45
N PRO A 47 19.63 -0.36 -8.40
CA PRO A 47 19.88 -1.70 -8.93
C PRO A 47 19.00 -2.80 -8.32
N GLU A 48 18.59 -2.65 -7.06
CA GLU A 48 17.85 -3.65 -6.31
C GLU A 48 16.42 -3.84 -6.81
N LEU A 49 15.75 -2.75 -7.21
CA LEU A 49 14.40 -2.84 -7.77
C LEU A 49 14.40 -3.53 -9.14
N GLY A 50 15.46 -3.31 -9.93
CA GLY A 50 15.62 -3.94 -11.24
C GLY A 50 15.82 -5.47 -11.20
N LYS A 51 15.90 -6.08 -10.01
CA LYS A 51 15.99 -7.53 -9.82
C LYS A 51 14.61 -8.20 -9.78
N ALA A 52 13.52 -7.43 -9.66
CA ALA A 52 12.17 -7.98 -9.63
C ALA A 52 11.82 -8.61 -10.97
N LEU A 53 11.14 -9.76 -10.92
CA LEU A 53 10.73 -10.49 -12.11
C LEU A 53 9.42 -9.90 -12.66
N PRO A 54 9.36 -9.48 -13.95
CA PRO A 54 8.17 -8.85 -14.53
C PRO A 54 6.89 -9.70 -14.45
N GLU A 55 7.03 -11.02 -14.39
CA GLU A 55 5.93 -11.98 -14.33
C GLU A 55 5.27 -12.10 -12.96
N TRP A 56 5.91 -11.61 -11.89
CA TRP A 56 5.32 -11.68 -10.55
C TRP A 56 4.00 -10.95 -10.51
N PHE A 57 2.95 -11.66 -10.10
CA PHE A 57 1.62 -11.11 -10.02
C PHE A 57 0.84 -11.76 -8.89
N GLY A 58 0.36 -10.98 -7.93
CA GLY A 58 -0.46 -11.48 -6.82
C GLY A 58 -1.59 -10.53 -6.50
N ILE A 59 -2.77 -11.08 -6.21
CA ILE A 59 -3.97 -10.34 -5.80
C ILE A 59 -4.46 -10.94 -4.48
N CYS A 60 -4.50 -10.12 -3.43
CA CYS A 60 -5.05 -10.45 -2.12
C CYS A 60 -6.24 -9.54 -1.81
N VAL A 61 -7.34 -10.12 -1.34
CA VAL A 61 -8.46 -9.38 -0.75
C VAL A 61 -8.66 -9.87 0.69
N ALA A 62 -8.68 -8.96 1.65
CA ALA A 62 -9.00 -9.24 3.04
C ALA A 62 -10.27 -8.48 3.46
N THR A 63 -11.26 -9.18 4.00
CA THR A 63 -12.52 -8.56 4.46
C THR A 63 -12.37 -8.00 5.87
N VAL A 64 -13.26 -7.07 6.27
CA VAL A 64 -13.30 -6.56 7.65
C VAL A 64 -13.69 -7.64 8.68
N ASN A 65 -14.20 -8.79 8.22
CA ASN A 65 -14.52 -9.95 9.05
C ASN A 65 -13.37 -10.97 9.13
N GLY A 66 -12.21 -10.69 8.53
CA GLY A 66 -11.01 -11.53 8.63
C GLY A 66 -10.90 -12.64 7.57
N GLN A 67 -11.81 -12.71 6.60
CA GLN A 67 -11.67 -13.64 5.47
C GLN A 67 -10.62 -13.12 4.50
N VAL A 68 -9.74 -13.99 4.01
CA VAL A 68 -8.66 -13.65 3.08
C VAL A 68 -8.77 -14.52 1.83
N PHE A 69 -8.71 -13.89 0.66
CA PHE A 69 -8.77 -14.53 -0.66
C PHE A 69 -7.55 -14.13 -1.47
N GLU A 70 -6.83 -15.11 -2.01
CA GLU A 70 -5.53 -14.89 -2.65
C GLU A 70 -5.41 -15.67 -3.95
N VAL A 71 -4.80 -15.04 -4.94
CA VAL A 71 -4.43 -15.70 -6.20
C VAL A 71 -3.07 -15.19 -6.69
N GLY A 72 -2.26 -16.09 -7.27
CA GLY A 72 -0.93 -15.77 -7.77
C GLY A 72 0.15 -15.67 -6.69
N ASN A 73 1.16 -14.83 -6.91
CA ASN A 73 2.35 -14.68 -6.07
C ASN A 73 2.11 -13.81 -4.81
N CYS A 74 1.07 -14.09 -4.03
CA CYS A 74 0.69 -13.24 -2.89
C CYS A 74 1.73 -13.19 -1.75
N ASN A 75 2.62 -14.18 -1.67
CA ASN A 75 3.69 -14.27 -0.68
C ASN A 75 5.03 -13.71 -1.16
N GLN A 76 5.13 -13.25 -2.41
CA GLN A 76 6.38 -12.71 -2.94
C GLN A 76 6.72 -11.39 -2.24
N LEU A 77 7.88 -11.36 -1.59
CA LEU A 77 8.36 -10.17 -0.89
C LEU A 77 8.94 -9.13 -1.87
N PHE A 78 8.65 -7.87 -1.60
CA PHE A 78 9.17 -6.69 -2.27
C PHE A 78 9.30 -5.52 -1.27
N THR A 79 10.02 -4.46 -1.63
CA THR A 79 10.14 -3.27 -0.78
C THR A 79 8.86 -2.43 -0.80
N MET A 80 8.42 -1.97 0.37
CA MET A 80 7.16 -1.24 0.55
C MET A 80 7.16 0.11 -0.15
N GLU A 81 8.32 0.77 -0.26
CA GLU A 81 8.48 2.06 -0.93
C GLU A 81 7.45 3.10 -0.42
N SER A 82 6.81 3.82 -1.34
CA SER A 82 5.84 4.89 -1.02
C SER A 82 4.56 4.38 -0.35
N ILE A 83 4.27 3.08 -0.37
CA ILE A 83 3.11 2.50 0.33
C ILE A 83 3.21 2.73 1.84
N SER A 84 4.42 2.84 2.38
CA SER A 84 4.67 3.08 3.81
C SER A 84 4.20 4.45 4.31
N LYS A 85 4.18 5.46 3.44
CA LYS A 85 3.99 6.87 3.78
C LYS A 85 2.67 7.21 4.49
N PRO A 86 1.49 6.76 4.03
CA PRO A 86 0.22 7.05 4.72
C PRO A 86 0.19 6.44 6.13
N PHE A 87 0.79 5.27 6.34
CA PHE A 87 0.83 4.62 7.65
C PHE A 87 1.74 5.37 8.64
N VAL A 88 2.93 5.79 8.19
CA VAL A 88 3.84 6.60 9.01
C VAL A 88 3.28 8.00 9.30
N TYR A 89 2.50 8.58 8.37
CA TYR A 89 1.69 9.76 8.65
C TYR A 89 0.66 9.51 9.77
N GLY A 90 -0.03 8.38 9.73
CA GLY A 90 -0.92 7.93 10.81
C GLY A 90 -0.21 7.83 12.16
N LEU A 91 0.99 7.26 12.21
CA LEU A 91 1.80 7.19 13.43
C LEU A 91 2.20 8.58 13.96
N ALA A 92 2.57 9.49 13.06
CA ALA A 92 2.89 10.87 13.43
C ALA A 92 1.66 11.61 13.99
N LEU A 93 0.46 11.34 13.44
CA LEU A 93 -0.81 11.84 13.99
C LEU A 93 -1.07 11.30 15.40
N GLU A 94 -0.81 10.02 15.68
CA GLU A 94 -0.91 9.48 17.03
C GLU A 94 0.08 10.14 18.00
N ASP A 95 1.28 10.47 17.52
CA ASP A 95 2.32 11.07 18.34
C ASP A 95 2.06 12.54 18.69
N TYR A 96 1.51 13.36 17.78
CA TYR A 96 1.41 14.81 17.99
C TYR A 96 0.02 15.41 17.77
N GLY A 97 -0.92 14.65 17.23
CA GLY A 97 -2.26 15.12 16.88
C GLY A 97 -2.31 15.99 15.62
N ARG A 98 -3.54 16.18 15.11
CA ARG A 98 -3.81 16.85 13.81
C ARG A 98 -3.25 18.26 13.74
N GLU A 99 -3.46 19.08 14.77
CA GLU A 99 -3.08 20.50 14.73
C GLU A 99 -1.57 20.66 14.52
N TYR A 100 -0.78 19.90 15.27
CA TYR A 100 0.67 19.93 15.15
C TYR A 100 1.13 19.39 13.80
N ILE A 101 0.62 18.23 13.35
CA ILE A 101 0.99 17.66 12.05
C ILE A 101 0.63 18.61 10.90
N ASN A 102 -0.56 19.21 10.94
CA ASN A 102 -0.99 20.18 9.94
C ASN A 102 -0.12 21.45 9.93
N SER A 103 0.50 21.81 11.05
CA SER A 103 1.48 22.92 11.09
C SER A 103 2.77 22.60 10.34
N LYS A 104 3.08 21.31 10.12
CA LYS A 104 4.31 20.84 9.47
C LYS A 104 4.09 20.40 8.03
N VAL A 105 2.99 19.69 7.75
CA VAL A 105 2.68 19.11 6.44
C VAL A 105 1.22 19.41 6.10
N SER A 106 0.96 19.84 4.86
CA SER A 106 -0.42 20.10 4.40
C SER A 106 -1.12 18.80 3.95
N VAL A 107 -2.31 18.90 3.35
CA VAL A 107 -3.06 17.77 2.75
C VAL A 107 -3.55 18.10 1.33
N LYS A 108 -2.79 18.94 0.62
CA LYS A 108 -3.13 19.41 -0.72
C LYS A 108 -2.62 18.43 -1.78
N PRO A 109 -3.45 18.03 -2.76
CA PRO A 109 -2.92 17.42 -3.98
C PRO A 109 -2.02 18.43 -4.71
N ILE A 110 -1.09 17.93 -5.52
CA ILE A 110 -0.22 18.75 -6.36
C ILE A 110 -0.37 18.35 -7.82
N GLU A 111 -0.23 19.32 -8.72
CA GLU A 111 -0.12 19.07 -10.16
C GLU A 111 1.33 18.75 -10.57
N GLU A 112 2.32 19.15 -9.77
CA GLU A 112 3.72 18.84 -10.03
C GLU A 112 4.04 17.37 -9.73
N THR A 113 4.96 16.79 -10.51
CA THR A 113 5.39 15.39 -10.33
C THR A 113 5.89 15.10 -8.91
N LEU A 114 5.72 13.86 -8.41
CA LEU A 114 6.24 13.39 -7.11
C LEU A 114 7.73 13.73 -6.87
N ASN A 115 8.50 13.84 -7.94
CA ASN A 115 9.93 14.12 -7.94
C ASN A 115 10.30 15.60 -7.78
N SER A 116 9.31 16.49 -7.70
CA SER A 116 9.52 17.90 -7.39
C SER A 116 10.12 18.05 -6.00
N ILE A 117 11.05 18.99 -5.87
CA ILE A 117 11.58 19.43 -4.57
C ILE A 117 10.76 20.59 -3.99
N ALA A 118 9.66 20.98 -4.66
CA ALA A 118 8.87 22.14 -4.30
C ALA A 118 8.15 21.96 -2.96
N LEU A 119 8.05 23.07 -2.26
CA LEU A 119 7.22 23.26 -1.07
C LEU A 119 6.20 24.34 -1.38
N ASP A 120 5.08 24.37 -0.64
CA ASP A 120 4.06 25.41 -0.80
C ASP A 120 4.70 26.80 -0.64
N GLU A 121 4.63 27.65 -1.66
CA GLU A 121 5.38 28.91 -1.67
C GLU A 121 5.00 29.84 -0.52
N LYS A 122 3.75 29.78 -0.07
CA LYS A 122 3.23 30.67 0.98
C LYS A 122 3.56 30.13 2.38
N SER A 123 3.26 28.86 2.62
CA SER A 123 3.39 28.25 3.95
C SER A 123 4.73 27.55 4.18
N LYS A 124 5.51 27.32 3.13
CA LYS A 124 6.80 26.60 3.13
C LYS A 124 6.70 25.15 3.61
N ARG A 125 5.49 24.62 3.76
CA ARG A 125 5.23 23.24 4.16
C ARG A 125 5.21 22.33 2.93
N PRO A 126 5.55 21.04 3.08
CA PRO A 126 5.23 20.04 2.07
C PRO A 126 3.72 19.99 1.82
N TYR A 127 3.35 19.69 0.58
CA TYR A 127 1.95 19.75 0.15
C TYR A 127 1.06 18.67 0.76
N ASN A 128 1.56 17.45 0.90
CA ASN A 128 0.84 16.33 1.50
C ASN A 128 1.84 15.30 2.05
N PRO A 129 1.42 14.37 2.94
CA PRO A 129 2.32 13.36 3.51
C PRO A 129 2.79 12.27 2.54
N ILE A 130 2.23 12.21 1.32
CA ILE A 130 2.54 11.14 0.34
C ILE A 130 3.69 11.53 -0.60
N VAL A 131 3.87 12.83 -0.86
CA VAL A 131 5.06 13.32 -1.58
C VAL A 131 6.31 13.16 -0.71
N ASN A 132 7.49 13.04 -1.34
CA ASN A 132 8.74 12.74 -0.64
C ASN A 132 9.06 13.75 0.47
N ALA A 133 8.82 15.04 0.24
CA ALA A 133 9.04 16.07 1.26
C ALA A 133 8.12 15.89 2.48
N GLY A 134 6.84 15.57 2.26
CA GLY A 134 5.90 15.36 3.36
C GLY A 134 6.20 14.07 4.12
N ALA A 135 6.58 13.01 3.42
CA ALA A 135 6.97 11.75 4.04
C ALA A 135 8.24 11.91 4.89
N ILE A 136 9.28 12.59 4.39
CA ILE A 136 10.46 12.89 5.21
C ILE A 136 10.08 13.71 6.45
N ALA A 137 9.19 14.70 6.29
CA ALA A 137 8.74 15.53 7.40
C ALA A 137 7.92 14.74 8.44
N THR A 138 7.06 13.79 8.03
CA THR A 138 6.34 12.92 8.98
C THR A 138 7.28 11.92 9.64
N THR A 139 8.25 11.36 8.89
CA THR A 139 9.29 10.48 9.44
C THR A 139 10.14 11.20 10.49
N ASP A 140 10.51 12.48 10.28
CA ASP A 140 11.26 13.30 11.25
C ASP A 140 10.58 13.39 12.62
N LEU A 141 9.23 13.36 12.62
CA LEU A 141 8.45 13.53 13.83
C LEU A 141 8.36 12.25 14.68
N ILE A 142 8.54 11.06 14.11
CA ILE A 142 8.35 9.79 14.83
C ILE A 142 9.12 9.77 16.14
N LYS A 143 8.41 9.56 17.26
CA LYS A 143 8.99 9.60 18.61
C LYS A 143 9.98 8.45 18.82
N GLY A 144 11.08 8.76 19.49
CA GLY A 144 12.08 7.79 19.94
C GLY A 144 13.46 8.42 20.10
N ASN A 145 14.28 7.81 20.95
CA ASN A 145 15.65 8.25 21.18
C ASN A 145 16.58 7.60 20.15
N GLY A 146 16.89 8.34 19.08
CA GLY A 146 17.75 7.90 17.99
C GLY A 146 17.05 6.97 16.98
N VAL A 147 17.77 6.66 15.90
CA VAL A 147 17.22 5.92 14.74
C VAL A 147 16.67 4.55 15.12
N GLY A 148 17.38 3.78 15.95
CA GLY A 148 16.98 2.41 16.31
C GLY A 148 15.64 2.34 17.05
N ALA A 149 15.40 3.24 18.01
CA ALA A 149 14.13 3.28 18.75
C ALA A 149 12.96 3.71 17.84
N ARG A 150 13.20 4.68 16.96
CA ARG A 150 12.21 5.18 15.99
C ARG A 150 11.88 4.12 14.93
N LEU A 151 12.89 3.40 14.43
CA LEU A 151 12.71 2.29 13.50
C LEU A 151 11.91 1.15 14.13
N LYS A 152 12.23 0.78 15.37
CA LYS A 152 11.44 -0.23 16.10
C LYS A 152 9.97 0.19 16.19
N ARG A 153 9.70 1.46 16.50
CA ARG A 153 8.32 1.98 16.56
C ARG A 153 7.58 1.86 15.22
N ILE A 154 8.26 2.09 14.10
CA ILE A 154 7.70 1.90 12.76
C ILE A 154 7.43 0.41 12.48
N LEU A 155 8.38 -0.48 12.80
CA LEU A 155 8.23 -1.93 12.60
C LEU A 155 7.11 -2.51 13.47
N ASP A 156 7.05 -2.12 14.75
CA ASP A 156 5.98 -2.51 15.67
C ASP A 156 4.62 -2.00 15.15
N MET A 157 4.55 -0.79 14.57
CA MET A 157 3.32 -0.29 13.94
C MET A 157 2.91 -1.18 12.77
N PHE A 158 3.80 -1.49 11.83
CA PHE A 158 3.46 -2.34 10.69
C PHE A 158 3.06 -3.76 11.12
N GLU A 159 3.69 -4.32 12.15
CA GLU A 159 3.29 -5.62 12.72
C GLU A 159 1.82 -5.62 13.17
N ARG A 160 1.32 -4.52 13.74
CA ARG A 160 -0.10 -4.40 14.09
C ARG A 160 -1.00 -4.38 12.86
N TYR A 161 -0.58 -3.73 11.78
CA TYR A 161 -1.35 -3.66 10.53
C TYR A 161 -1.37 -4.98 9.75
N THR A 162 -0.30 -5.77 9.80
CA THR A 162 -0.16 -6.99 8.98
C THR A 162 -0.38 -8.28 9.77
N GLY A 163 -0.22 -8.22 11.10
CA GLY A 163 -0.23 -9.39 11.97
C GLY A 163 1.08 -10.18 11.96
N ARG A 164 2.17 -9.63 11.38
CA ARG A 164 3.49 -10.30 11.36
C ARG A 164 4.66 -9.32 11.47
N LYS A 165 5.80 -9.84 11.89
CA LYS A 165 7.06 -9.07 11.90
C LYS A 165 7.58 -8.83 10.49
N HIS A 166 8.26 -7.69 10.32
CA HIS A 166 8.86 -7.29 9.05
C HIS A 166 10.36 -7.11 9.17
N ASP A 167 11.05 -7.47 8.09
CA ASP A 167 12.48 -7.25 7.90
C ASP A 167 12.73 -6.05 6.98
N ILE A 168 13.92 -5.48 7.13
CA ILE A 168 14.43 -4.46 6.21
C ILE A 168 15.28 -5.14 5.14
N TYR A 169 14.98 -4.87 3.87
CA TYR A 169 15.84 -5.28 2.78
C TYR A 169 17.08 -4.38 2.70
N MET A 170 18.12 -4.78 3.44
CA MET A 170 19.36 -4.00 3.58
C MET A 170 20.02 -3.59 2.25
N PRO A 171 20.05 -4.42 1.19
CA PRO A 171 20.58 -3.97 -0.11
C PRO A 171 19.85 -2.76 -0.66
N ALA A 172 18.50 -2.71 -0.62
CA ALA A 172 17.75 -1.56 -1.13
C ALA A 172 18.00 -0.33 -0.27
N PHE A 173 17.99 -0.48 1.06
CA PHE A 173 18.33 0.61 1.99
C PHE A 173 19.69 1.25 1.66
N VAL A 174 20.74 0.42 1.47
CA VAL A 174 22.09 0.92 1.16
C VAL A 174 22.11 1.66 -0.18
N SER A 175 21.43 1.13 -1.19
CA SER A 175 21.33 1.78 -2.51
C SER A 175 20.55 3.07 -2.47
N ASP A 176 19.35 3.11 -1.87
CA ASP A 176 18.56 4.32 -1.72
C ASP A 176 19.33 5.41 -0.98
N LYS A 177 20.04 5.03 0.10
CA LYS A 177 20.91 5.96 0.82
C LYS A 177 22.02 6.49 -0.08
N ALA A 178 22.65 5.66 -0.91
CA ALA A 178 23.70 6.08 -1.83
C ALA A 178 23.19 7.03 -2.93
N TYR A 179 22.03 6.74 -3.53
CA TYR A 179 21.46 7.51 -4.64
C TYR A 179 20.51 8.65 -4.21
N GLY A 180 20.21 8.78 -2.91
CA GLY A 180 19.23 9.69 -2.33
C GLY A 180 19.56 11.20 -2.34
N ASN A 181 20.31 11.70 -3.32
CA ASN A 181 20.70 13.11 -3.40
C ASN A 181 19.50 14.07 -3.46
N ARG A 182 18.42 13.68 -4.15
CA ARG A 182 17.17 14.45 -4.17
C ARG A 182 16.55 14.55 -2.77
N HIS A 183 16.50 13.45 -2.01
CA HIS A 183 16.00 13.43 -0.65
C HIS A 183 16.85 14.32 0.28
N ARG A 184 18.18 14.33 0.11
CA ARG A 184 19.07 15.28 0.81
C ARG A 184 18.73 16.73 0.49
N ALA A 185 18.57 17.08 -0.79
CA ALA A 185 18.21 18.44 -1.19
C ALA A 185 16.88 18.89 -0.57
N ILE A 186 15.87 18.01 -0.60
CA ILE A 186 14.56 18.25 0.04
C ILE A 186 14.73 18.46 1.55
N ALA A 187 15.51 17.63 2.24
CA ALA A 187 15.72 17.74 3.68
C ALA A 187 16.41 19.06 4.05
N TYR A 188 17.49 19.45 3.35
CA TYR A 188 18.15 20.74 3.60
C TYR A 188 17.24 21.94 3.33
N LEU A 189 16.40 21.87 2.30
CA LEU A 189 15.41 22.92 2.03
C LEU A 189 14.37 23.02 3.16
N MET A 190 13.88 21.89 3.66
CA MET A 190 12.95 21.84 4.79
C MET A 190 13.59 22.29 6.11
N LEU A 191 14.88 22.00 6.32
CA LEU A 191 15.64 22.50 7.47
C LEU A 191 15.70 24.04 7.45
N ASN A 192 15.99 24.64 6.30
CA ASN A 192 16.01 26.09 6.14
C ASN A 192 14.68 26.76 6.54
N PHE A 193 13.55 26.07 6.34
CA PHE A 193 12.23 26.56 6.72
C PHE A 193 11.75 26.11 8.11
N GLY A 194 12.58 25.39 8.87
CA GLY A 194 12.22 24.89 10.21
C GLY A 194 11.10 23.83 10.20
N ILE A 195 10.93 23.13 9.08
CA ILE A 195 9.93 22.06 8.97
C ILE A 195 10.44 20.82 9.71
N ILE A 196 11.68 20.40 9.43
CA ILE A 196 12.34 19.25 10.06
C ILE A 196 13.43 19.69 11.04
N SER A 197 13.85 18.75 11.90
CA SER A 197 14.94 18.94 12.85
C SER A 197 16.33 19.01 12.19
N GLU A 198 17.35 19.46 12.96
CA GLU A 198 18.75 19.49 12.53
C GLU A 198 19.36 18.09 12.32
N LYS A 199 18.66 17.02 12.71
CA LYS A 199 19.12 15.63 12.63
C LYS A 199 18.84 15.02 11.25
N ILE A 200 19.28 15.71 10.19
CA ILE A 200 18.97 15.33 8.80
C ILE A 200 19.38 13.88 8.50
N ASP A 201 20.60 13.48 8.88
CA ASP A 201 21.09 12.13 8.57
C ASP A 201 20.28 11.04 9.29
N GLU A 202 19.90 11.25 10.55
CA GLU A 202 19.04 10.31 11.28
C GLU A 202 17.65 10.18 10.63
N THR A 203 17.08 11.32 10.20
CA THR A 203 15.75 11.36 9.59
C THR A 203 15.75 10.72 8.20
N LEU A 204 16.77 10.97 7.39
CA LEU A 204 16.91 10.33 6.09
C LEU A 204 17.21 8.84 6.22
N ASP A 205 18.06 8.41 7.16
CA ASP A 205 18.31 6.99 7.41
C ASP A 205 17.03 6.28 7.82
N LEU A 206 16.22 6.87 8.71
CA LEU A 206 14.93 6.31 9.08
C LEU A 206 13.95 6.23 7.90
N TYR A 207 13.91 7.27 7.05
CA TYR A 207 13.07 7.29 5.84
C TYR A 207 13.48 6.19 4.85
N PHE A 208 14.78 5.98 4.61
CA PHE A 208 15.25 4.91 3.74
C PHE A 208 15.00 3.53 4.33
N HIS A 209 15.13 3.36 5.66
CA HIS A 209 14.73 2.12 6.31
C HIS A 209 13.25 1.84 6.11
N GLN A 210 12.39 2.85 6.28
CA GLN A 210 10.95 2.74 6.05
C GLN A 210 10.62 2.27 4.63
N SER A 211 11.24 2.85 3.59
CA SER A 211 11.01 2.43 2.20
C SER A 211 11.46 0.99 1.93
N ALA A 212 12.52 0.55 2.60
CA ALA A 212 13.12 -0.77 2.43
C ALA A 212 12.44 -1.89 3.26
N ILE A 213 11.35 -1.62 3.98
CA ILE A 213 10.56 -2.64 4.68
C ILE A 213 10.00 -3.65 3.66
N GLN A 214 10.13 -4.94 3.93
CA GLN A 214 9.62 -5.99 3.03
C GLN A 214 8.17 -6.36 3.34
N VAL A 215 7.34 -6.31 2.30
CA VAL A 215 5.93 -6.74 2.30
C VAL A 215 5.61 -7.60 1.09
N ASN A 216 4.44 -8.21 1.10
CA ASN A 216 3.87 -8.95 -0.02
C ASN A 216 2.42 -8.50 -0.27
N ALA A 217 1.74 -9.08 -1.27
CA ALA A 217 0.35 -8.69 -1.58
C ALA A 217 -0.61 -9.02 -0.43
N HIS A 218 -0.36 -10.11 0.31
CA HIS A 218 -1.11 -10.44 1.52
C HIS A 218 -1.12 -9.28 2.51
N ASP A 219 0.07 -8.82 2.88
CA ASP A 219 0.26 -7.71 3.83
C ASP A 219 -0.48 -6.46 3.36
N LEU A 220 -0.38 -6.11 2.07
CA LEU A 220 -1.08 -4.95 1.52
C LEU A 220 -2.60 -5.05 1.65
N GLY A 221 -3.16 -6.24 1.44
CA GLY A 221 -4.59 -6.51 1.61
C GLY A 221 -5.02 -6.36 3.07
N VAL A 222 -4.27 -6.95 4.01
CA VAL A 222 -4.56 -6.87 5.45
C VAL A 222 -4.37 -5.46 6.02
N MET A 223 -3.34 -4.74 5.56
CA MET A 223 -3.12 -3.32 5.90
C MET A 223 -4.32 -2.47 5.47
N ALA A 224 -4.80 -2.65 4.24
CA ALA A 224 -5.97 -1.94 3.75
C ALA A 224 -7.25 -2.34 4.50
N ALA A 225 -7.42 -3.63 4.81
CA ALA A 225 -8.58 -4.12 5.55
C ALA A 225 -8.61 -3.61 6.99
N THR A 226 -7.45 -3.43 7.61
CA THR A 226 -7.28 -2.77 8.91
C THR A 226 -7.80 -1.33 8.88
N LEU A 227 -7.47 -0.56 7.83
CA LEU A 227 -8.02 0.78 7.64
C LEU A 227 -9.52 0.76 7.33
N ALA A 228 -9.98 -0.19 6.51
CA ALA A 228 -11.41 -0.38 6.23
C ALA A 228 -12.22 -0.73 7.49
N ASN A 229 -11.58 -1.36 8.48
CA ASN A 229 -12.15 -1.79 9.76
C ASN A 229 -11.86 -0.80 10.92
N GLY A 230 -11.79 0.50 10.64
CA GLY A 230 -11.65 1.52 11.70
C GLY A 230 -10.33 1.45 12.48
N GLY A 231 -9.27 0.94 11.84
CA GLY A 231 -7.93 0.84 12.43
C GLY A 231 -7.68 -0.41 13.25
N VAL A 232 -8.59 -1.39 13.22
CA VAL A 232 -8.44 -2.70 13.89
C VAL A 232 -8.14 -3.77 12.85
N ASN A 233 -7.04 -4.49 13.03
CA ASN A 233 -6.66 -5.59 12.15
C ASN A 233 -7.72 -6.68 12.23
N PRO A 234 -8.38 -7.03 11.10
CA PRO A 234 -9.54 -7.93 11.13
C PRO A 234 -9.17 -9.40 11.41
N ILE A 235 -7.89 -9.75 11.31
CA ILE A 235 -7.39 -11.12 11.56
C ILE A 235 -6.94 -11.25 13.02
N THR A 236 -6.17 -10.28 13.52
CA THR A 236 -5.60 -10.35 14.89
C THR A 236 -6.48 -9.72 15.96
N GLY A 237 -7.42 -8.84 15.57
CA GLY A 237 -8.20 -8.01 16.49
C GLY A 237 -7.42 -6.87 17.14
N GLU A 238 -6.15 -6.68 16.77
CA GLU A 238 -5.30 -5.63 17.36
C GLU A 238 -5.57 -4.27 16.72
N ARG A 239 -5.57 -3.20 17.54
CA ARG A 239 -5.67 -1.83 17.05
C ARG A 239 -4.32 -1.33 16.51
N ALA A 240 -4.23 -1.18 15.19
CA ALA A 240 -3.05 -0.66 14.50
C ALA A 240 -2.98 0.87 14.48
N ILE A 241 -4.13 1.54 14.55
CA ILE A 241 -4.22 3.00 14.67
C ILE A 241 -5.48 3.40 15.44
N ASP A 242 -5.38 4.49 16.20
CA ASP A 242 -6.52 5.16 16.79
C ASP A 242 -7.56 5.51 15.71
N GLU A 243 -8.79 5.04 15.92
CA GLU A 243 -9.90 5.15 14.97
C GLU A 243 -10.10 6.58 14.46
N ARG A 244 -9.87 7.57 15.33
CA ARG A 244 -10.04 8.98 14.95
C ARG A 244 -9.14 9.35 13.77
N TYR A 245 -7.94 8.80 13.65
CA TYR A 245 -6.99 9.17 12.59
C TYR A 245 -7.12 8.35 11.30
N VAL A 246 -7.97 7.30 11.30
CA VAL A 246 -8.21 6.48 10.11
C VAL A 246 -8.74 7.33 8.97
N GLN A 247 -9.68 8.25 9.27
CA GLN A 247 -10.22 9.16 8.25
C GLN A 247 -9.13 10.05 7.64
N ASP A 248 -8.19 10.57 8.44
CA ASP A 248 -7.10 11.40 7.94
C ASP A 248 -6.21 10.61 6.97
N VAL A 249 -5.83 9.39 7.33
CA VAL A 249 -4.99 8.50 6.51
C VAL A 249 -5.70 8.10 5.21
N VAL A 250 -6.95 7.64 5.29
CA VAL A 250 -7.73 7.21 4.13
C VAL A 250 -8.02 8.40 3.19
N SER A 251 -8.20 9.61 3.72
CA SER A 251 -8.41 10.82 2.92
C SER A 251 -7.18 11.16 2.07
N VAL A 252 -5.97 11.10 2.66
CA VAL A 252 -4.74 11.38 1.89
C VAL A 252 -4.41 10.28 0.89
N MET A 253 -4.77 9.02 1.18
CA MET A 253 -4.71 7.93 0.19
C MET A 253 -5.61 8.24 -1.01
N GLN A 254 -6.87 8.64 -0.76
CA GLN A 254 -7.82 8.98 -1.83
C GLN A 254 -7.34 10.12 -2.73
N THR A 255 -6.76 11.19 -2.16
CA THR A 255 -6.43 12.40 -2.92
C THR A 255 -5.01 12.44 -3.46
N CYS A 256 -4.09 11.64 -2.91
CA CYS A 256 -2.66 11.77 -3.20
C CYS A 256 -1.92 10.43 -3.39
N GLY A 257 -2.58 9.29 -3.21
CA GLY A 257 -1.89 8.00 -3.09
C GLY A 257 -1.43 7.33 -4.40
N MET A 258 -1.97 7.75 -5.55
CA MET A 258 -1.70 7.12 -6.86
C MET A 258 -0.82 7.96 -7.78
N TYR A 259 0.18 8.65 -7.19
CA TYR A 259 1.09 9.55 -7.90
C TYR A 259 0.33 10.60 -8.74
N ASP A 260 0.82 10.89 -9.95
CA ASP A 260 0.23 11.86 -10.87
C ASP A 260 -1.14 11.37 -11.40
N SER A 261 -1.45 10.08 -11.25
CA SER A 261 -2.74 9.47 -11.62
C SER A 261 -3.81 9.58 -10.54
N ALA A 262 -3.56 10.22 -9.38
CA ALA A 262 -4.51 10.29 -8.27
C ALA A 262 -5.90 10.86 -8.65
N VAL A 263 -5.94 11.87 -9.53
CA VAL A 263 -7.21 12.47 -9.98
C VAL A 263 -7.97 11.52 -10.92
N GLU A 264 -7.28 10.92 -11.89
CA GLU A 264 -7.89 9.93 -12.79
C GLU A 264 -8.38 8.70 -12.01
N TRP A 265 -7.59 8.25 -11.05
CA TRP A 265 -7.95 7.16 -10.14
C TRP A 265 -9.22 7.46 -9.36
N ALA A 266 -9.33 8.66 -8.78
CA ALA A 266 -10.52 9.08 -8.05
C ALA A 266 -11.77 9.15 -8.95
N TYR A 267 -11.60 9.40 -10.26
CA TYR A 267 -12.68 9.46 -11.24
C TYR A 267 -13.11 8.07 -11.75
N ARG A 268 -12.17 7.15 -11.97
CA ARG A 268 -12.45 5.83 -12.57
C ARG A 268 -12.68 4.72 -11.56
N VAL A 269 -11.86 4.70 -10.51
CA VAL A 269 -11.82 3.60 -9.52
C VAL A 269 -12.46 4.02 -8.20
N GLY A 270 -12.11 5.21 -7.70
CA GLY A 270 -12.76 5.82 -6.54
C GLY A 270 -12.60 5.06 -5.22
N MET A 271 -11.65 4.14 -5.09
CA MET A 271 -11.28 3.50 -3.82
C MET A 271 -10.04 4.20 -3.26
N PRO A 272 -10.01 4.63 -1.98
CA PRO A 272 -8.79 5.19 -1.41
C PRO A 272 -7.62 4.21 -1.53
N ALA A 273 -6.51 4.61 -2.13
CA ALA A 273 -5.41 3.69 -2.40
C ALA A 273 -4.05 4.36 -2.29
N VAL A 274 -3.00 3.57 -2.15
CA VAL A 274 -1.61 4.02 -2.28
C VAL A 274 -0.84 3.06 -3.16
N SER A 275 0.01 3.62 -4.02
CA SER A 275 0.88 2.90 -4.93
C SER A 275 2.34 2.99 -4.48
N GLY A 276 3.11 1.96 -4.81
CA GLY A 276 4.55 1.90 -4.63
C GLY A 276 5.23 1.59 -5.96
N ILE A 277 6.31 2.31 -6.24
CA ILE A 277 7.13 2.16 -7.46
C ILE A 277 7.69 0.73 -7.64
N SER A 278 7.72 -0.07 -6.58
CA SER A 278 8.05 -1.51 -6.62
C SER A 278 6.96 -2.38 -7.27
N GLY A 279 5.78 -1.81 -7.59
CA GLY A 279 4.67 -2.49 -8.24
C GLY A 279 3.53 -2.90 -7.30
N GLY A 280 3.55 -2.44 -6.04
CA GLY A 280 2.49 -2.71 -5.07
C GLY A 280 1.38 -1.65 -5.10
N ILE A 281 0.13 -2.08 -4.90
CA ILE A 281 -1.03 -1.20 -4.67
C ILE A 281 -1.80 -1.73 -3.45
N SER A 282 -2.08 -0.85 -2.50
CA SER A 282 -2.97 -1.13 -1.35
C SER A 282 -4.19 -0.22 -1.45
N ALA A 283 -5.38 -0.80 -1.62
CA ALA A 283 -6.64 -0.08 -1.82
C ALA A 283 -7.67 -0.46 -0.74
N VAL A 284 -8.33 0.55 -0.20
CA VAL A 284 -9.25 0.46 0.94
C VAL A 284 -10.68 0.63 0.45
N VAL A 285 -11.58 -0.25 0.89
CA VAL A 285 -13.02 -0.09 0.69
C VAL A 285 -13.66 0.05 2.07
N PRO A 286 -13.91 1.29 2.54
CA PRO A 286 -14.34 1.56 3.91
C PRO A 286 -15.54 0.70 4.34
N GLY A 287 -15.41 0.03 5.49
CA GLY A 287 -16.44 -0.84 6.06
C GLY A 287 -16.66 -2.17 5.34
N LYS A 288 -15.86 -2.52 4.31
CA LYS A 288 -16.05 -3.74 3.52
C LYS A 288 -14.81 -4.63 3.46
N LEU A 289 -13.73 -4.14 2.84
CA LEU A 289 -12.52 -4.94 2.57
C LEU A 289 -11.30 -4.06 2.27
N GLY A 290 -10.14 -4.70 2.28
CA GLY A 290 -8.89 -4.19 1.72
C GLY A 290 -8.43 -5.06 0.55
N LEU A 291 -7.76 -4.43 -0.41
CA LEU A 291 -7.20 -5.05 -1.61
C LEU A 291 -5.70 -4.76 -1.65
N GLY A 292 -4.91 -5.81 -1.82
CA GLY A 292 -3.47 -5.75 -2.06
C GLY A 292 -3.15 -6.37 -3.41
N VAL A 293 -2.52 -5.62 -4.30
CA VAL A 293 -2.03 -6.15 -5.58
C VAL A 293 -0.54 -5.91 -5.69
N PHE A 294 0.19 -6.90 -6.19
CA PHE A 294 1.61 -6.76 -6.49
C PHE A 294 1.89 -7.22 -7.92
N SER A 295 2.47 -6.32 -8.72
CA SER A 295 3.00 -6.61 -10.06
C SER A 295 4.09 -5.59 -10.40
N PRO A 296 5.37 -5.99 -10.52
CA PRO A 296 6.50 -5.07 -10.66
C PRO A 296 6.48 -4.09 -11.84
N PRO A 297 5.98 -4.45 -13.05
CA PRO A 297 5.92 -3.49 -14.15
C PRO A 297 4.97 -2.32 -13.85
N VAL A 298 5.54 -1.11 -13.86
CA VAL A 298 4.82 0.16 -13.65
C VAL A 298 4.71 0.96 -14.94
N ASP A 299 3.71 1.83 -14.99
CA ASP A 299 3.56 2.86 -16.04
C ASP A 299 4.55 4.02 -15.85
N GLU A 300 4.46 5.02 -16.72
CA GLU A 300 5.30 6.23 -16.63
C GLU A 300 5.05 7.05 -15.36
N GLY A 301 3.86 6.92 -14.75
CA GLY A 301 3.48 7.55 -13.49
C GLY A 301 3.96 6.78 -12.25
N GLY A 302 4.52 5.57 -12.42
CA GLY A 302 5.01 4.72 -11.35
C GLY A 302 3.95 3.80 -10.73
N ASN A 303 2.78 3.65 -11.35
CA ASN A 303 1.71 2.78 -10.89
C ASN A 303 1.77 1.40 -11.56
N SER A 304 1.54 0.33 -10.80
CA SER A 304 1.49 -1.03 -11.35
C SER A 304 0.39 -1.19 -12.39
N ILE A 305 0.72 -1.55 -13.63
CA ILE A 305 -0.28 -1.60 -14.71
C ILE A 305 -1.33 -2.69 -14.45
N ARG A 306 -0.90 -3.90 -14.08
CA ARG A 306 -1.83 -4.97 -13.73
C ARG A 306 -2.62 -4.61 -12.47
N GLY A 307 -1.95 -4.00 -11.48
CA GLY A 307 -2.61 -3.53 -10.27
C GLY A 307 -3.74 -2.53 -10.54
N MET A 308 -3.51 -1.53 -11.39
CA MET A 308 -4.50 -0.54 -11.79
C MET A 308 -5.69 -1.22 -12.47
N LYS A 309 -5.44 -2.11 -13.44
CA LYS A 309 -6.50 -2.83 -14.19
C LYS A 309 -7.34 -3.72 -13.26
N VAL A 310 -6.72 -4.45 -12.33
CA VAL A 310 -7.43 -5.26 -11.32
C VAL A 310 -8.33 -4.39 -10.44
N CYS A 311 -7.80 -3.29 -9.91
CA CYS A 311 -8.58 -2.42 -9.02
C CYS A 311 -9.76 -1.77 -9.75
N GLU A 312 -9.60 -1.39 -11.01
CA GLU A 312 -10.67 -0.82 -11.83
C GLU A 312 -11.80 -1.82 -12.07
N ASP A 313 -11.46 -3.06 -12.47
CA ASP A 313 -12.47 -4.10 -12.72
C ASP A 313 -13.21 -4.47 -11.44
N ILE A 314 -12.51 -4.69 -10.32
CA ILE A 314 -13.14 -4.97 -9.02
C ILE A 314 -14.08 -3.84 -8.61
N SER A 315 -13.63 -2.59 -8.72
CA SER A 315 -14.45 -1.43 -8.36
C SER A 315 -15.71 -1.35 -9.22
N LYS A 316 -15.59 -1.57 -10.52
CA LYS A 316 -16.69 -1.53 -11.47
C LYS A 316 -17.69 -2.66 -11.26
N ASP A 317 -17.21 -3.89 -11.12
CA ASP A 317 -18.04 -5.10 -11.05
C ASP A 317 -18.86 -5.15 -9.74
N PHE A 318 -18.29 -4.68 -8.63
CA PHE A 318 -18.95 -4.66 -7.32
C PHE A 318 -19.46 -3.28 -6.89
N GLY A 319 -19.30 -2.26 -7.75
CA GLY A 319 -19.75 -0.89 -7.48
C GLY A 319 -19.08 -0.25 -6.26
N LEU A 320 -17.77 -0.44 -6.09
CA LEU A 320 -17.02 -0.03 -4.88
C LEU A 320 -16.56 1.42 -4.88
N HIS A 321 -16.67 2.10 -6.02
CA HIS A 321 -16.36 3.52 -6.15
C HIS A 321 -17.17 4.34 -5.13
N ILE A 322 -16.51 5.20 -4.34
CA ILE A 322 -17.13 5.93 -3.20
C ILE A 322 -18.34 6.80 -3.57
N PHE A 323 -18.40 7.28 -4.82
CA PHE A 323 -19.52 8.08 -5.34
C PHE A 323 -20.53 7.28 -6.16
N ASN A 324 -20.37 5.96 -6.27
CA ASN A 324 -21.27 5.14 -7.06
C ASN A 324 -22.57 4.86 -6.31
N VAL A 325 -23.69 5.19 -6.95
CA VAL A 325 -25.05 4.96 -6.46
C VAL A 325 -25.83 3.98 -7.33
N ALA A 326 -25.21 3.47 -8.40
CA ALA A 326 -25.81 2.49 -9.28
C ALA A 326 -25.80 1.08 -8.67
N GLN A 327 -26.72 0.23 -9.13
CA GLN A 327 -26.72 -1.18 -8.76
C GLN A 327 -25.47 -1.88 -9.33
N PRO A 328 -24.69 -2.59 -8.50
CA PRO A 328 -23.51 -3.28 -8.98
C PRO A 328 -23.90 -4.49 -9.84
N LYS A 329 -22.98 -4.89 -10.73
CA LYS A 329 -23.16 -6.08 -11.58
C LYS A 329 -23.17 -7.36 -10.73
N HIS A 330 -22.35 -7.39 -9.69
CA HIS A 330 -22.26 -8.48 -8.73
C HIS A 330 -22.52 -7.97 -7.31
N ASN A 331 -23.27 -8.73 -6.50
CA ASN A 331 -23.41 -8.46 -5.09
C ASN A 331 -22.20 -9.03 -4.34
N LEU A 332 -21.36 -8.15 -3.80
CA LEU A 332 -20.14 -8.53 -3.08
C LEU A 332 -20.43 -9.45 -1.89
N LYS A 333 -21.50 -9.18 -1.14
CA LYS A 333 -21.87 -9.95 0.05
C LYS A 333 -22.25 -11.38 -0.35
N ASP A 334 -23.08 -11.51 -1.38
CA ASP A 334 -23.51 -12.81 -1.88
C ASP A 334 -22.30 -13.62 -2.38
N LEU A 335 -21.36 -13.01 -3.10
CA LEU A 335 -20.18 -13.72 -3.61
C LEU A 335 -19.22 -14.18 -2.52
N ILE A 336 -19.08 -13.41 -1.43
CA ILE A 336 -18.22 -13.75 -0.30
C ILE A 336 -18.87 -14.79 0.62
N GLU A 337 -20.18 -14.70 0.85
CA GLU A 337 -20.93 -15.56 1.80
C GLU A 337 -21.46 -16.86 1.16
N SER A 338 -21.55 -16.94 -0.17
CA SER A 338 -22.02 -18.16 -0.88
C SER A 338 -21.01 -19.30 -0.91
N GLY A 339 -19.80 -19.11 -0.39
CA GLY A 339 -18.93 -20.23 -0.05
C GLY A 339 -19.44 -20.88 1.23
N GLU A 340 -20.03 -22.08 1.10
CA GLU A 340 -20.67 -22.81 2.19
C GLU A 340 -19.81 -22.84 3.46
N SER A 341 -20.48 -22.60 4.59
CA SER A 341 -20.04 -23.07 5.90
C SER A 341 -19.87 -24.60 5.83
N VAL A 342 -18.66 -25.07 5.59
CA VAL A 342 -18.30 -26.47 5.79
C VAL A 342 -18.10 -26.69 7.30
N ASP A 343 -19.20 -26.64 8.04
CA ASP A 343 -19.32 -27.15 9.41
C ASP A 343 -20.81 -27.49 9.63
N ASP A 344 -21.24 -28.57 9.00
CA ASP A 344 -22.41 -29.37 9.38
C ASP A 344 -22.28 -30.75 8.68
N TRP A 345 -21.38 -31.59 9.18
CA TRP A 345 -21.37 -33.06 8.99
C TRP A 345 -20.91 -33.77 10.26
#